data_AF-A0A5J4NPS9-F1
#
_entry.id   AF-A0A5J4NPS9-F1
#
_cell.length_a   1.000
_cell.length_b   1.000
_cell.length_c   1.000
_cell.angle_alpha   90.00
_cell.angle_beta   90.00
_cell.angle_gamma   90.00
#
_symmetry.space_group_name_H-M   'P 1'
#
loop_
_entity.id
_entity.type
_entity.pdbx_description
1 polymer ?
#
loop_
_entity_poly.entity_id
_entity_poly.type
_entity_poly.pdbx_seq_one_letter_code
_entity_poly.pdbx_strand_id
1 'polypeptide(L)'
;MHASDLALTRIPLARSFGTTAVKTGRVLRQIYLTLRSAWYRKRPVLVGTDDHGNRFFEAPPNKGSEHPSKAKYPQRFVLLPGQKNLEDAWMTLQTDLPAMSTEWHSWLRHRREDPPTAEEIAANAAASRHRVKLASQLEVFDSVGLAALYTVLGKFGCRGEGPIMWIDL
;
A
#
# COMPACT_ATOMS: atom_id res chain seq x y z
N MET A 1 -15.75 80.53 -20.97
CA MET A 1 -16.18 79.80 -19.75
C MET A 1 -17.48 79.07 -20.10
N HIS A 2 -17.34 77.94 -20.79
CA HIS A 2 -17.51 76.57 -20.26
C HIS A 2 -18.98 76.14 -20.19
N ALA A 3 -19.49 75.73 -21.35
CA ALA A 3 -20.60 74.78 -21.44
C ALA A 3 -20.03 73.39 -21.10
N SER A 4 -20.53 72.77 -20.05
CA SER A 4 -20.17 71.41 -19.64
C SER A 4 -21.15 70.43 -20.29
N ASP A 5 -20.77 69.90 -21.45
CA ASP A 5 -21.42 68.73 -22.05
C ASP A 5 -21.07 67.49 -21.22
N LEU A 6 -22.02 67.02 -20.41
CA LEU A 6 -21.93 65.72 -19.74
C LEU A 6 -22.39 64.65 -20.72
N ALA A 7 -21.43 64.02 -21.39
CA ALA A 7 -21.65 62.81 -22.17
C ALA A 7 -22.07 61.65 -21.24
N LEU A 8 -23.39 61.44 -21.13
CA LEU A 8 -23.96 60.22 -20.53
C LEU A 8 -23.69 59.04 -21.45
N THR A 9 -22.57 58.36 -21.19
CA THR A 9 -22.29 57.04 -21.76
C THR A 9 -23.32 56.06 -21.22
N ARG A 10 -24.23 55.61 -22.10
CA ARG A 10 -25.15 54.49 -21.83
C ARG A 10 -24.32 53.25 -21.50
N ILE A 11 -24.27 52.90 -20.23
CA ILE A 11 -23.81 51.57 -19.79
C ILE A 11 -24.84 50.56 -20.31
N PRO A 12 -24.47 49.58 -21.15
CA PRO A 12 -25.40 48.53 -21.52
C PRO A 12 -25.71 47.68 -20.29
N LEU A 13 -26.93 47.84 -19.78
CA LEU A 13 -27.54 46.93 -18.81
C LEU A 13 -27.81 45.57 -19.48
N ALA A 14 -27.61 44.53 -18.67
CA ALA A 14 -27.99 43.14 -18.91
C ALA A 14 -27.15 42.35 -19.92
N ARG A 15 -25.94 41.97 -19.49
CA ARG A 15 -25.40 40.66 -19.85
C ARG A 15 -26.24 39.62 -19.08
N SER A 16 -27.18 38.97 -19.76
CA SER A 16 -27.89 37.83 -19.21
C SER A 16 -26.85 36.77 -18.81
N PHE A 17 -26.73 36.51 -17.51
CA PHE A 17 -26.04 35.33 -17.03
C PHE A 17 -26.86 34.13 -17.51
N GLY A 18 -26.43 33.53 -18.62
CA GLY A 18 -26.98 32.26 -19.09
C GLY A 18 -26.89 31.26 -17.94
N THR A 19 -28.03 30.93 -17.35
CA THR A 19 -28.14 29.89 -16.34
C THR A 19 -27.60 28.61 -16.94
N THR A 20 -26.49 28.13 -16.40
CA THR A 20 -25.82 26.89 -16.81
C THR A 20 -26.67 25.69 -16.41
N ALA A 21 -27.76 25.43 -17.13
CA ALA A 21 -28.79 24.44 -16.79
C ALA A 21 -28.37 22.98 -17.03
N VAL A 22 -27.20 22.72 -17.62
CA VAL A 22 -26.77 21.36 -18.00
C VAL A 22 -25.85 20.70 -16.96
N LYS A 23 -25.27 21.46 -16.01
CA LYS A 23 -24.29 20.94 -15.03
C LYS A 23 -24.90 20.55 -13.67
N THR A 24 -26.14 20.93 -13.39
CA THR A 24 -26.81 20.76 -12.09
C THR A 24 -27.13 19.30 -11.74
N GLY A 25 -27.49 18.47 -12.73
CA GLY A 25 -27.82 17.05 -12.49
C GLY A 25 -26.63 16.23 -11.99
N ARG A 26 -25.41 16.52 -12.47
CA ARG A 26 -24.19 15.80 -12.09
C ARG A 26 -23.79 16.10 -10.63
N VAL A 27 -23.93 17.34 -10.20
CA VAL A 27 -23.62 17.76 -8.82
C VAL A 27 -24.61 17.15 -7.83
N LEU A 28 -25.92 17.24 -8.11
CA LEU A 28 -26.95 16.66 -7.25
C LEU A 28 -26.80 15.13 -7.15
N ARG A 29 -26.48 14.46 -8.26
CA ARG A 29 -26.13 13.04 -8.26
C ARG A 29 -24.93 12.74 -7.35
N GLN A 30 -23.87 13.54 -7.43
CA GLN A 30 -22.67 13.35 -6.61
C GLN A 30 -22.96 13.51 -5.12
N ILE A 31 -23.75 14.53 -4.75
CA ILE A 31 -24.18 14.77 -3.36
C ILE A 31 -25.03 13.59 -2.87
N TYR A 32 -26.02 13.16 -3.66
CA TYR A 32 -26.85 12.00 -3.36
C TYR A 32 -26.02 10.73 -3.14
N LEU A 33 -25.08 10.44 -4.03
CA LEU A 33 -24.22 9.25 -3.91
C LEU A 33 -23.32 9.31 -2.68
N THR A 34 -22.79 10.49 -2.34
CA THR A 34 -21.97 10.68 -1.15
C THR A 34 -22.79 10.39 0.11
N LEU A 35 -23.97 11.02 0.24
CA LEU A 35 -24.88 10.83 1.37
C LEU A 35 -25.40 9.38 1.47
N ARG A 36 -25.79 8.79 0.33
CA ARG A 36 -26.20 7.39 0.24
C ARG A 36 -25.08 6.48 0.73
N SER A 37 -23.86 6.68 0.23
CA SER A 37 -22.72 5.87 0.64
C SER A 37 -22.46 5.99 2.14
N ALA A 38 -22.64 7.17 2.73
CA ALA A 38 -22.45 7.41 4.16
C ALA A 38 -23.53 6.70 5.00
N TRP A 39 -24.78 6.69 4.55
CA TRP A 39 -25.88 6.02 5.23
C TRP A 39 -25.69 4.50 5.31
N TYR A 40 -25.18 3.89 4.25
CA TYR A 40 -24.93 2.44 4.20
C TYR A 40 -23.58 2.01 4.79
N ARG A 41 -22.73 2.96 5.25
CA ARG A 41 -21.48 2.63 5.94
C ARG A 41 -21.81 2.02 7.31
N LYS A 42 -21.44 0.75 7.48
CA LYS A 42 -21.42 0.12 8.79
C LYS A 42 -20.14 0.49 9.51
N ARG A 43 -20.19 0.49 10.84
CA ARG A 43 -19.01 0.73 11.67
C ARG A 43 -18.02 -0.43 11.48
N PRO A 44 -16.73 -0.13 11.39
CA PRO A 44 -15.72 -1.17 11.34
C PRO A 44 -15.59 -1.88 12.68
N VAL A 45 -15.25 -3.17 12.60
CA VAL A 45 -15.04 -4.05 13.75
C VAL A 45 -13.55 -4.25 13.95
N LEU A 46 -13.10 -4.16 15.21
CA LEU A 46 -11.72 -4.51 15.57
C LEU A 46 -11.57 -6.03 15.49
N VAL A 47 -10.65 -6.48 14.64
CA VAL A 47 -10.39 -7.90 14.40
C VAL A 47 -9.28 -8.41 15.30
N GLY A 48 -8.22 -7.61 15.47
CA GLY A 48 -7.07 -8.02 16.27
C GLY A 48 -6.03 -6.93 16.41
N THR A 49 -5.02 -7.24 17.22
CA THR A 49 -3.88 -6.38 17.49
C THR A 49 -2.60 -7.19 17.39
N ASP A 50 -1.56 -6.61 16.80
CA ASP A 50 -0.24 -7.20 16.70
C ASP A 50 0.65 -6.78 17.88
N ASP A 51 1.79 -7.46 18.06
CA ASP A 51 2.77 -7.19 19.12
C ASP A 51 3.33 -5.76 19.04
N HIS A 52 3.32 -5.17 17.84
CA HIS A 52 3.73 -3.80 17.57
C HIS A 52 2.68 -2.74 17.98
N GLY A 53 1.51 -3.15 18.49
CA GLY A 53 0.41 -2.24 18.83
C GLY A 53 -0.40 -1.75 17.63
N ASN A 54 -0.19 -2.34 16.46
CA ASN A 54 -1.02 -2.11 15.28
C ASN A 54 -2.41 -2.70 15.49
N ARG A 55 -3.46 -1.96 15.15
CA ARG A 55 -4.85 -2.39 15.30
C ARG A 55 -5.49 -2.64 13.95
N PHE A 56 -6.04 -3.82 13.75
CA PHE A 56 -6.60 -4.26 12.48
C PHE A 56 -8.12 -4.26 12.53
N PHE A 57 -8.72 -3.72 11.48
CA PHE A 57 -10.17 -3.56 11.42
C PHE A 57 -10.72 -4.07 10.11
N GLU A 58 -11.96 -4.56 10.17
CA GLU A 58 -12.74 -4.98 9.03
C GLU A 58 -14.08 -4.25 9.00
N ALA A 59 -14.37 -3.65 7.85
CA ALA A 59 -15.68 -3.08 7.56
C ALA A 59 -16.38 -3.94 6.51
N PRO A 60 -17.66 -4.29 6.71
CA PRO A 60 -18.41 -5.03 5.71
C PRO A 60 -18.61 -4.18 4.44
N PRO A 61 -18.88 -4.83 3.30
CA PRO A 61 -19.01 -4.15 2.01
C PRO A 61 -20.08 -3.05 2.04
N ASN A 62 -19.75 -1.90 1.48
CA ASN A 62 -20.65 -0.76 1.42
C ASN A 62 -21.57 -0.85 0.19
N LYS A 63 -22.77 -1.41 0.39
CA LYS A 63 -23.80 -1.55 -0.65
C LYS A 63 -24.26 -0.21 -1.28
N GLY A 64 -24.03 0.92 -0.61
CA GLY A 64 -24.37 2.25 -1.09
C GLY A 64 -23.30 2.92 -1.94
N SER A 65 -22.13 2.29 -2.11
CA SER A 65 -21.02 2.82 -2.91
C SER A 65 -21.25 2.59 -4.41
N GLU A 66 -20.94 3.58 -5.24
CA GLU A 66 -20.88 3.42 -6.71
C GLU A 66 -19.68 2.56 -7.14
N HIS A 67 -18.58 2.59 -6.37
CA HIS A 67 -17.40 1.79 -6.69
C HIS A 67 -17.68 0.30 -6.46
N PRO A 68 -17.56 -0.55 -7.50
CA PRO A 68 -17.89 -1.97 -7.41
C PRO A 68 -16.99 -2.72 -6.42
N SER A 69 -15.73 -2.32 -6.27
CA SER A 69 -14.81 -2.92 -5.29
C SER A 69 -15.29 -2.72 -3.85
N LYS A 70 -15.68 -1.49 -3.50
CA LYS A 70 -16.17 -1.14 -2.16
C LYS A 70 -17.56 -1.72 -1.87
N ALA A 71 -18.35 -1.97 -2.90
CA ALA A 71 -19.68 -2.54 -2.79
C ALA A 71 -19.68 -4.08 -2.71
N LYS A 72 -18.65 -4.74 -3.28
CA LYS A 72 -18.56 -6.20 -3.33
C LYS A 72 -17.70 -6.79 -2.20
N TYR A 73 -16.57 -6.18 -1.89
CA TYR A 73 -15.58 -6.75 -0.97
C TYR A 73 -15.55 -6.02 0.37
N PRO A 74 -15.29 -6.75 1.48
CA PRO A 74 -15.05 -6.13 2.77
C PRO A 74 -13.79 -5.25 2.72
N GLN A 75 -13.83 -4.12 3.42
CA GLN A 75 -12.68 -3.21 3.51
C GLN A 75 -11.87 -3.54 4.75
N ARG A 76 -10.57 -3.76 4.55
CA ARG A 76 -9.61 -4.06 5.61
C ARG A 76 -8.62 -2.92 5.72
N PHE A 77 -8.32 -2.50 6.94
CA PHE A 77 -7.40 -1.39 7.17
C PHE A 77 -6.72 -1.53 8.54
N VAL A 78 -5.61 -0.81 8.71
CA VAL A 78 -4.76 -0.85 9.89
C VAL A 78 -4.64 0.55 10.49
N LEU A 79 -4.70 0.64 11.81
CA LEU A 79 -4.38 1.85 12.57
C LEU A 79 -3.04 1.65 13.28
N LEU A 80 -2.11 2.54 12.99
CA LEU A 80 -0.81 2.59 13.65
C LEU A 80 -0.95 3.05 15.10
N PRO A 81 -0.03 2.65 15.99
CA PRO A 81 0.04 3.20 17.32
C PRO A 81 0.15 4.73 17.25
N GLY A 82 -0.72 5.43 17.98
CA GLY A 82 -0.81 6.90 17.97
C GLY A 82 -1.87 7.48 17.02
N GLN A 83 -2.34 6.74 16.02
CA GLN A 83 -3.46 7.17 15.18
C GLN A 83 -4.79 6.91 15.88
N LYS A 84 -5.65 7.93 15.97
CA LYS A 84 -6.98 7.83 16.61
C LYS A 84 -8.09 7.68 15.58
N ASN A 85 -7.95 8.30 14.42
CA ASN A 85 -8.98 8.32 13.39
C ASN A 85 -8.61 7.43 12.21
N LEU A 86 -9.67 6.89 11.62
CA LEU A 86 -9.62 6.01 10.46
C LEU A 86 -9.23 6.74 9.17
N GLU A 87 -9.55 8.02 9.09
CA GLU A 87 -9.20 8.87 7.95
C GLU A 87 -7.68 9.10 7.85
N ASP A 88 -6.99 9.05 8.99
CA ASP A 88 -5.52 9.18 9.06
C ASP A 88 -4.81 7.89 8.54
N ALA A 89 -5.52 6.76 8.53
CA ALA A 89 -4.99 5.46 8.11
C ALA A 89 -4.81 5.34 6.59
N TRP A 90 -5.57 6.11 5.80
CA TRP A 90 -5.53 6.01 4.34
C TRP A 90 -4.20 6.49 3.74
N MET A 91 -3.51 7.39 4.44
CA MET A 91 -2.23 7.97 4.00
C MET A 91 -1.04 7.01 4.16
N THR A 92 -1.17 5.95 4.95
CA THR A 92 -0.04 5.09 5.36
C THR A 92 0.16 3.84 4.51
N LEU A 93 -0.68 3.59 3.50
CA LEU A 93 -0.46 2.50 2.53
C LEU A 93 0.54 2.88 1.41
N GLN A 94 0.87 4.17 1.29
CA GLN A 94 1.68 4.73 0.21
C GLN A 94 3.10 5.09 0.65
N THR A 95 3.33 5.18 1.97
CA THR A 95 4.64 5.31 2.61
C THR A 95 5.09 3.94 3.11
N ASP A 96 6.40 3.73 3.28
CA ASP A 96 7.01 2.46 3.72
C ASP A 96 6.11 1.69 4.68
N LEU A 97 5.72 0.47 4.27
CA LEU A 97 4.70 -0.30 4.99
C LEU A 97 5.13 -0.42 6.46
N PRO A 98 4.21 -0.15 7.40
CA PRO A 98 4.58 -0.14 8.79
C PRO A 98 5.03 -1.54 9.24
N ALA A 99 5.93 -1.58 10.22
CA ALA A 99 6.44 -2.84 10.78
C ALA A 99 5.26 -3.68 11.31
N MET A 100 4.93 -4.75 10.59
CA MET A 100 3.88 -5.70 10.92
C MET A 100 4.28 -7.10 10.42
N SER A 101 3.64 -8.13 10.97
CA SER A 101 3.89 -9.51 10.52
C SER A 101 3.46 -9.76 9.06
N THR A 102 4.05 -10.77 8.43
CA THR A 102 3.78 -11.11 7.02
C THR A 102 2.36 -11.65 6.83
N GLU A 103 1.83 -12.27 7.88
CA GLU A 103 0.50 -12.84 7.97
C GLU A 103 -0.56 -11.72 7.95
N TRP A 104 -0.36 -10.67 8.75
CA TRP A 104 -1.23 -9.49 8.74
C TRP A 104 -1.20 -8.77 7.38
N HIS A 105 -0.04 -8.68 6.74
CA HIS A 105 0.06 -8.17 5.36
C HIS A 105 -0.77 -8.99 4.36
N SER A 106 -0.71 -10.31 4.47
CA SER A 106 -1.45 -11.21 3.58
C SER A 106 -2.96 -11.07 3.78
N TRP A 107 -3.42 -10.93 5.03
CA TRP A 107 -4.82 -10.67 5.35
C TRP A 107 -5.31 -9.31 4.85
N LEU A 108 -4.53 -8.23 5.03
CA LEU A 108 -4.89 -6.89 4.52
C LEU A 108 -5.05 -6.84 2.99
N ARG A 109 -4.29 -7.66 2.26
CA ARG A 109 -4.36 -7.77 0.80
C ARG A 109 -5.39 -8.79 0.30
N HIS A 110 -6.28 -9.25 1.18
CA HIS A 110 -7.31 -10.25 0.88
C HIS A 110 -6.76 -11.57 0.30
N ARG A 111 -5.50 -11.92 0.59
CA ARG A 111 -4.95 -13.24 0.21
C ARG A 111 -5.41 -14.35 1.16
N ARG A 112 -5.75 -13.99 2.39
CA ARG A 112 -6.29 -14.87 3.43
C ARG A 112 -7.69 -14.41 3.80
N GLU A 113 -8.63 -15.32 3.99
CA GLU A 113 -9.97 -14.97 4.48
C GLU A 113 -9.93 -14.70 5.99
N ASP A 114 -9.38 -15.65 6.75
CA ASP A 114 -9.31 -15.60 8.21
C ASP A 114 -8.16 -14.73 8.72
N PRO A 115 -8.36 -14.02 9.84
CA PRO A 115 -7.29 -13.27 10.50
C PRO A 115 -6.25 -14.23 11.09
N PRO A 116 -4.96 -13.84 11.09
CA PRO A 116 -3.92 -14.68 11.67
C PRO A 116 -4.03 -14.76 13.19
N THR A 117 -3.64 -15.90 13.74
CA THR A 117 -3.57 -16.11 15.19
C THR A 117 -2.19 -15.76 15.73
N ALA A 118 -2.12 -15.34 16.99
CA ALA A 118 -0.84 -15.00 17.63
C ALA A 118 0.14 -16.20 17.66
N GLU A 119 -0.39 -17.41 17.87
CA GLU A 119 0.41 -18.64 17.86
C GLU A 119 1.03 -18.92 16.49
N GLU A 120 0.27 -18.76 15.41
CA GLU A 120 0.77 -18.93 14.03
C GLU A 120 1.89 -17.94 13.73
N ILE A 121 1.70 -16.66 14.11
CA ILE A 121 2.70 -15.60 13.90
C ILE A 121 3.99 -15.95 14.65
N ALA A 122 3.89 -16.40 15.90
CA ALA A 122 5.05 -16.78 16.71
C ALA A 122 5.80 -17.98 16.10
N ALA A 123 5.07 -19.01 15.65
CA ALA A 123 5.65 -20.19 15.02
C ALA A 123 6.38 -19.84 13.72
N ASN A 124 5.77 -19.01 12.87
CA ASN A 124 6.36 -18.57 11.61
C ASN A 124 7.59 -17.67 11.83
N ALA A 125 7.56 -16.81 12.85
CA ALA A 125 8.71 -15.99 13.23
C ALA A 125 9.89 -16.87 13.66
N ALA A 126 9.65 -17.92 14.46
CA ALA A 126 10.67 -18.89 14.86
C ALA A 126 11.24 -19.64 13.64
N ALA A 127 10.37 -20.13 12.74
CA ALA A 127 10.79 -20.79 11.51
C ALA A 127 11.61 -19.87 10.60
N SER A 128 11.23 -18.59 10.49
CA SER A 128 11.96 -17.58 9.72
C SER A 128 13.37 -17.37 10.28
N ARG A 129 13.49 -17.17 11.60
CA ARG A 129 14.80 -17.05 12.28
C ARG A 129 15.67 -18.29 12.07
N HIS A 130 15.07 -19.47 12.14
CA HIS A 130 15.77 -20.73 11.89
C HIS A 130 16.30 -20.82 10.46
N ARG A 131 15.49 -20.46 9.45
CA ARG A 131 15.91 -20.44 8.04
C ARG A 131 17.06 -19.47 7.79
N VAL A 132 17.02 -18.28 8.37
CA VAL A 132 18.11 -17.30 8.27
C VAL A 132 19.40 -17.87 8.86
N LYS A 133 19.32 -18.53 10.02
CA LYS A 133 20.49 -19.18 10.63
C LYS A 133 21.07 -20.27 9.73
N LEU A 134 20.22 -21.15 9.18
CA LEU A 134 20.67 -22.19 8.26
C LEU A 134 21.30 -21.61 6.98
N ALA A 135 20.70 -20.57 6.40
CA ALA A 135 21.24 -19.89 5.23
C ALA A 135 22.65 -19.34 5.49
N SER A 136 22.85 -18.67 6.64
CA SER A 136 24.17 -18.13 7.01
C SER A 136 25.23 -19.23 7.18
N GLN A 137 24.84 -20.43 7.65
CA GLN A 137 25.77 -21.56 7.77
C GLN A 137 26.15 -22.14 6.41
N LEU A 138 25.21 -22.19 5.46
CA LEU A 138 25.48 -22.64 4.10
C LEU A 138 26.38 -21.67 3.35
N GLU A 139 26.18 -20.35 3.50
CA GLU A 139 27.07 -19.33 2.88
C GLU A 139 28.52 -19.45 3.38
N VAL A 140 28.72 -19.74 4.67
CA VAL A 140 30.05 -20.02 5.23
C VAL A 140 30.62 -21.30 4.64
N PHE A 141 29.81 -22.35 4.50
CA PHE A 141 30.28 -23.61 3.93
C PHE A 141 30.65 -23.48 2.45
N ASP A 142 29.82 -22.79 1.65
CA ASP A 142 30.08 -22.55 0.23
C ASP A 142 31.33 -21.69 0.02
N SER A 143 31.50 -20.63 0.82
CA SER A 143 32.70 -19.78 0.75
C SER A 143 33.98 -20.52 1.17
N VAL A 144 33.93 -21.34 2.22
CA VAL A 144 35.08 -22.15 2.66
C VAL A 144 35.36 -23.30 1.70
N GLY A 145 34.34 -23.93 1.12
CA GLY A 145 34.47 -25.00 0.14
C GLY A 145 35.11 -24.53 -1.16
N LEU A 146 34.70 -23.35 -1.66
CA LEU A 146 35.35 -22.71 -2.82
C LEU A 146 36.79 -22.30 -2.50
N ALA A 147 37.07 -21.76 -1.31
CA ALA A 147 38.44 -21.44 -0.89
C ALA A 147 39.34 -22.68 -0.77
N ALA A 148 38.80 -23.80 -0.27
CA ALA A 148 39.53 -25.06 -0.17
C ALA A 148 39.83 -25.66 -1.55
N LEU A 149 38.88 -25.63 -2.48
CA LEU A 149 39.10 -26.05 -3.87
C LEU A 149 40.17 -25.18 -4.55
N TYR A 150 40.14 -23.86 -4.35
CA TYR A 150 41.16 -22.95 -4.89
C TYR A 150 42.56 -23.22 -4.30
N THR A 151 42.64 -23.58 -3.02
CA THR A 151 43.91 -23.90 -2.36
C THR A 151 44.47 -25.25 -2.82
N VAL A 152 43.61 -26.25 -3.03
CA VAL A 152 44.00 -27.57 -3.53
C VAL A 152 44.42 -27.48 -5.00
N LEU A 153 43.68 -26.78 -5.85
CA LEU A 153 44.04 -26.58 -7.26
C LEU A 153 45.27 -25.66 -7.42
N GLY A 154 45.42 -24.64 -6.58
CA GLY A 154 46.60 -23.78 -6.54
C GLY A 154 47.89 -24.50 -6.12
N LYS A 155 47.80 -25.59 -5.35
CA LYS A 155 48.96 -26.43 -4.97
C LYS A 155 49.42 -27.39 -6.07
N PHE A 156 48.59 -27.66 -7.08
CA PHE A 156 48.96 -28.48 -8.25
C PHE A 156 49.43 -27.65 -9.46
N GLY A 157 49.34 -26.31 -9.41
CA GLY A 157 49.63 -25.40 -10.52
C GLY A 157 51.06 -24.87 -10.63
N CYS A 158 52.08 -25.57 -10.12
CA CYS A 158 53.50 -25.18 -10.31
C CYS A 158 54.37 -26.39 -10.68
N ARG A 159 54.03 -27.06 -11.79
CA ARG A 159 55.00 -27.85 -12.57
C ARG A 159 54.51 -28.00 -14.01
N GLY A 160 54.98 -27.11 -14.89
CA GLY A 160 55.13 -27.37 -16.32
C GLY A 160 53.94 -27.01 -17.23
N GLU A 161 54.24 -26.07 -18.14
CA GLU A 161 53.84 -26.06 -19.56
C GLU A 161 52.46 -25.50 -19.99
N GLY A 162 52.52 -24.33 -20.65
CA GLY A 162 51.66 -23.97 -21.80
C GLY A 162 50.54 -22.95 -21.53
N PRO A 163 50.47 -21.81 -22.26
CA PRO A 163 49.31 -20.93 -22.23
C PRO A 163 48.18 -21.53 -23.07
N ILE A 164 47.09 -21.95 -22.43
CA ILE A 164 45.87 -22.37 -23.11
C ILE A 164 45.04 -21.11 -23.39
N MET A 165 44.88 -20.81 -24.68
CA MET A 165 43.98 -19.78 -25.18
C MET A 165 42.54 -20.14 -24.84
N TRP A 166 41.82 -19.23 -24.17
CA TRP A 166 40.38 -19.33 -24.01
C TRP A 166 39.70 -18.89 -25.32
N ILE A 167 38.88 -19.77 -25.87
CA ILE A 167 37.93 -19.45 -26.95
C ILE A 167 36.68 -18.90 -26.30
N ASP A 168 36.34 -17.66 -26.63
CA ASP A 168 35.08 -17.01 -26.29
C ASP A 168 33.91 -17.71 -27.00
N LEU A 169 32.85 -17.99 -26.25
CA LEU A 169 31.50 -18.30 -26.73
C LEU A 169 30.46 -17.75 -25.75
#